data_AF-A0A2J6HTK5-F1
#
_entry.id   AF-A0A2J6HTK5-F1
#
_cell.length_a   1.000
_cell.length_b   1.000
_cell.length_c   1.000
_cell.angle_alpha   90.00
_cell.angle_beta   90.00
_cell.angle_gamma   90.00
#
_symmetry.space_group_name_H-M   'P 1'
#
loop_
_entity.id
_entity.type
_entity.pdbx_description
1 polymer ?
#
loop_
_entity_poly.entity_id
_entity_poly.type
_entity_poly.pdbx_seq_one_letter_code
_entity_poly.pdbx_strand_id
1 'polypeptide(L)'
;MTLIFETPALISDGITIAITGYIIVFTALVLLYFIFYYLSKAIIRNTRRRMARAGKHQVKENNDVHISGEVTAAIAMAIYLNRDLHDTESDILTIKKISKDYSPWSSKIYGMRYFRR
;
A
#
# COMPACT_ATOMS: atom_id res chain seq x y z
N MET A 1 -57.57 21.21 -36.66
CA MET A 1 -57.02 22.42 -36.02
C MET A 1 -55.71 22.00 -35.34
N THR A 2 -54.62 22.00 -36.09
CA THR A 2 -53.31 21.54 -35.61
C THR A 2 -52.71 22.64 -34.74
N LEU A 3 -52.63 22.38 -33.43
CA LEU A 3 -51.98 23.27 -32.48
C LEU A 3 -50.47 23.16 -32.66
N ILE A 4 -49.90 24.15 -33.33
CA ILE A 4 -48.46 24.32 -33.49
C ILE A 4 -47.96 24.94 -32.18
N PHE A 5 -47.34 24.13 -31.33
CA PHE A 5 -46.63 24.60 -30.14
C PHE A 5 -45.31 25.24 -30.60
N GLU A 6 -45.33 26.55 -30.83
CA GLU A 6 -44.12 27.36 -30.97
C GLU A 6 -43.43 27.44 -29.60
N THR A 7 -42.50 26.53 -29.32
CA THR A 7 -41.62 26.69 -28.16
C THR A 7 -40.72 27.90 -28.40
N PRO A 8 -40.65 28.88 -27.48
CA PRO A 8 -39.78 30.03 -27.67
C PRO A 8 -38.34 29.54 -27.85
N ALA A 9 -37.64 30.06 -28.87
CA ALA A 9 -36.29 29.63 -29.25
C ALA A 9 -35.33 29.54 -28.05
N LEU A 10 -35.50 30.43 -27.07
CA LEU A 10 -34.74 30.45 -25.82
C LEU A 10 -34.86 29.16 -24.98
N ILE A 11 -36.01 28.50 -24.98
CA ILE A 11 -36.21 27.22 -24.27
C ILE A 11 -35.50 26.08 -25.02
N SER A 12 -35.56 26.07 -26.35
CA SER A 12 -34.83 25.10 -27.18
C SER A 12 -33.31 25.23 -26.98
N ASP A 13 -32.80 26.46 -26.96
CA ASP A 13 -31.38 26.74 -26.74
C ASP A 13 -30.95 26.40 -25.30
N GLY A 14 -31.79 26.70 -24.30
CA GLY A 14 -31.53 26.33 -22.91
C GLY A 14 -31.41 24.81 -22.70
N ILE A 15 -32.26 24.03 -23.37
CA ILE A 15 -32.24 22.56 -23.32
C ILE A 15 -30.96 22.01 -23.95
N THR A 16 -30.54 22.54 -25.10
CA THR A 16 -29.31 22.07 -25.77
C THR A 16 -28.05 22.37 -24.96
N ILE A 17 -27.97 23.55 -24.32
CA ILE A 17 -26.86 23.91 -23.43
C ILE A 17 -26.82 22.99 -22.20
N ALA A 18 -27.95 22.72 -21.56
CA ALA A 18 -28.02 21.85 -20.39
C ALA A 18 -27.58 20.41 -20.72
N ILE A 19 -28.10 19.83 -21.81
CA ILE A 19 -27.73 18.48 -22.26
C ILE A 19 -26.23 18.40 -22.55
N THR A 20 -25.69 19.40 -23.26
CA THR A 20 -24.26 19.45 -23.59
C THR A 20 -23.39 19.54 -22.32
N GLY A 21 -23.81 20.35 -21.34
CA GLY A 21 -23.13 20.46 -20.04
C GLY A 21 -23.09 19.13 -19.28
N TYR A 22 -24.22 18.42 -19.19
CA TYR A 22 -24.27 17.12 -18.53
C TYR A 22 -23.38 16.08 -19.22
N ILE A 23 -23.37 16.05 -20.57
CA ILE A 23 -22.53 15.13 -21.33
C ILE A 23 -21.05 15.41 -21.07
N ILE A 24 -20.62 16.68 -21.07
CA ILE A 24 -19.22 17.05 -20.82
C ILE A 24 -18.80 16.62 -19.41
N VAL A 25 -19.61 16.92 -18.39
CA VAL A 25 -19.31 16.56 -16.99
C VAL A 25 -19.24 15.04 -16.83
N PHE A 26 -20.19 14.31 -17.40
CA PHE A 26 -20.20 12.85 -17.37
C PHE A 26 -18.96 12.27 -18.06
N THR A 27 -18.61 12.79 -19.24
CA THR A 27 -17.42 12.36 -19.98
C THR A 27 -16.14 12.65 -19.20
N ALA A 28 -16.03 13.81 -18.57
CA ALA A 28 -14.88 14.18 -17.74
C ALA A 28 -14.71 13.23 -16.55
N LEU A 29 -15.79 12.85 -15.87
CA LEU A 29 -15.76 11.90 -14.76
C LEU A 29 -15.34 10.49 -15.22
N VAL A 30 -15.87 10.02 -16.34
CA VAL A 30 -15.49 8.72 -16.94
C VAL A 30 -14.02 8.71 -17.31
N LEU A 31 -13.53 9.78 -17.95
CA LEU A 31 -12.13 9.91 -18.33
C LEU A 31 -11.22 9.91 -17.09
N LEU A 32 -11.60 10.62 -16.03
CA LEU A 32 -10.87 10.64 -14.77
C LEU A 32 -10.80 9.26 -14.12
N TYR A 33 -11.89 8.49 -14.14
CA TYR A 33 -11.90 7.10 -13.69
C TYR A 33 -10.88 6.24 -14.45
N PHE A 34 -10.84 6.36 -15.79
CA PHE A 34 -9.88 5.62 -16.60
C PHE A 34 -8.44 6.00 -16.27
N ILE A 35 -8.15 7.29 -16.08
CA ILE A 35 -6.81 7.76 -15.67
C ILE A 35 -6.38 7.06 -14.38
N PHE A 36 -7.20 7.09 -13.34
CA PHE A 36 -6.85 6.45 -12.07
C PHE A 36 -6.71 4.92 -12.20
N TYR A 37 -7.59 4.28 -12.97
CA TYR A 37 -7.52 2.84 -13.22
C TYR A 37 -6.19 2.44 -13.88
N TYR A 38 -5.79 3.15 -14.94
CA TYR A 38 -4.54 2.86 -15.65
C TYR A 38 -3.31 3.26 -14.82
N LEU A 39 -3.38 4.36 -14.06
CA LEU A 39 -2.29 4.83 -13.22
C LEU A 39 -1.94 3.81 -12.13
N SER A 40 -2.96 3.28 -11.44
CA SER A 40 -2.78 2.24 -10.41
C SER A 40 -2.07 1.01 -10.98
N LYS A 41 -2.49 0.55 -12.18
CA LYS A 41 -1.83 -0.58 -12.89
C LYS A 41 -0.40 -0.25 -13.31
N ALA A 42 -0.15 0.97 -13.78
CA ALA A 42 1.19 1.41 -14.22
C ALA A 42 2.19 1.46 -13.06
N ILE A 43 1.78 1.97 -11.90
CA ILE A 43 2.61 2.05 -10.69
C ILE A 43 3.01 0.65 -10.23
N ILE A 44 2.06 -0.27 -10.07
CA ILE A 44 2.32 -1.66 -9.65
C ILE A 44 3.31 -2.34 -10.60
N ARG A 45 3.11 -2.17 -11.92
CA ARG A 45 3.99 -2.75 -12.95
C ARG A 45 5.41 -2.18 -12.87
N ASN A 46 5.57 -0.89 -12.62
CA ASN A 46 6.88 -0.26 -12.49
C ASN A 46 7.61 -0.71 -11.22
N THR A 47 6.91 -0.78 -10.08
CA THR A 47 7.48 -1.28 -8.82
C THR A 47 7.92 -2.74 -8.94
N ARG A 48 7.10 -3.61 -9.54
CA ARG A 48 7.48 -5.01 -9.80
C ARG A 48 8.73 -5.12 -10.67
N ARG A 49 8.84 -4.29 -11.72
CA ARG A 49 10.03 -4.24 -12.59
C ARG A 49 11.28 -3.76 -11.85
N ARG A 50 11.15 -2.76 -10.97
CA ARG A 50 12.26 -2.28 -10.13
C ARG A 50 12.72 -3.35 -9.14
N MET A 51 11.80 -4.05 -8.48
CA MET A 51 12.12 -5.12 -7.55
C MET A 51 12.76 -6.33 -8.24
N ALA A 52 12.31 -6.67 -9.45
CA ALA A 52 12.93 -7.73 -10.25
C ALA A 52 14.37 -7.41 -10.66
N ARG A 53 14.69 -6.14 -10.94
CA ARG A 53 16.05 -5.68 -11.25
C ARG A 53 16.96 -5.66 -10.02
N ALA A 54 16.40 -5.53 -8.81
CA ALA A 54 17.14 -5.50 -7.56
C ALA A 54 17.55 -6.91 -7.03
N GLY A 55 17.46 -7.96 -7.85
CA GLY A 55 18.00 -9.29 -7.53
C GLY A 55 17.23 -10.10 -6.47
N LYS A 56 16.14 -9.58 -5.89
CA LYS A 56 15.26 -10.33 -4.99
C LYS A 56 14.28 -11.21 -5.79
N HIS A 57 14.81 -12.18 -6.52
CA HIS A 57 14.04 -13.37 -6.86
C HIS A 57 13.83 -14.19 -5.58
N GLN A 58 12.71 -14.91 -5.51
CA GLN A 58 12.23 -15.71 -4.36
C GLN A 58 11.26 -15.00 -3.41
N VAL A 59 10.22 -14.35 -3.93
CA VAL A 59 8.91 -14.44 -3.26
C VAL A 59 7.89 -14.89 -4.29
N LYS A 60 7.43 -16.12 -4.04
CA LYS A 60 6.52 -16.95 -4.82
C LYS A 60 5.50 -16.19 -5.67
N GLU A 61 5.41 -16.66 -6.92
CA GLU A 61 4.44 -16.36 -7.97
C GLU A 61 2.97 -16.65 -7.62
N ASN A 62 2.64 -17.04 -6.37
CA ASN A 62 1.35 -17.65 -6.03
C ASN A 62 0.56 -16.94 -4.93
N ASN A 63 0.91 -15.71 -4.57
CA ASN A 63 0.01 -14.94 -3.72
C ASN A 63 -0.32 -13.65 -4.47
N ASP A 64 -1.48 -13.63 -5.10
CA ASP A 64 -2.27 -12.42 -5.28
C ASP A 64 -2.56 -11.84 -3.89
N VAL A 65 -1.54 -11.25 -3.24
CA VAL A 65 -1.75 -10.47 -2.04
C VAL A 65 -2.28 -9.13 -2.51
N HIS A 66 -3.52 -9.12 -2.98
CA HIS A 66 -4.32 -7.92 -3.08
C HIS A 66 -4.59 -7.47 -1.63
N ILE A 67 -3.59 -6.85 -1.01
CA ILE A 67 -3.72 -6.26 0.32
C ILE A 67 -4.70 -5.09 0.16
N SER A 68 -5.84 -5.19 0.83
CA SER A 68 -6.79 -4.08 0.88
C SER A 68 -6.12 -2.81 1.41
N GLY A 69 -6.51 -1.65 0.89
CA GLY A 69 -5.98 -0.36 1.34
C GLY A 69 -6.17 -0.15 2.85
N GLU A 70 -7.25 -0.69 3.41
CA GLU A 70 -7.55 -0.67 4.85
C GLU A 70 -6.49 -1.41 5.67
N VAL A 71 -6.09 -2.61 5.22
CA VAL A 71 -5.06 -3.41 5.89
C VAL A 71 -3.71 -2.71 5.82
N THR A 72 -3.39 -2.09 4.68
CA THR A 72 -2.16 -1.31 4.52
C THR A 72 -2.16 -0.09 5.45
N ALA A 73 -3.29 0.62 5.58
CA ALA A 73 -3.45 1.75 6.48
C ALA A 73 -3.33 1.33 7.95
N ALA A 74 -3.95 0.21 8.33
CA ALA A 74 -3.83 -0.36 9.68
C ALA A 74 -2.38 -0.75 10.02
N ILE A 75 -1.67 -1.39 9.08
CA ILE A 75 -0.25 -1.72 9.24
C ILE A 75 0.59 -0.43 9.38
N ALA A 76 0.36 0.56 8.52
CA ALA A 76 1.08 1.84 8.59
C ALA A 76 0.82 2.56 9.92
N MET A 77 -0.43 2.55 10.41
CA MET A 77 -0.80 3.13 11.70
C MET A 77 -0.17 2.39 12.87
N ALA A 78 -0.16 1.06 12.83
CA ALA A 78 0.49 0.24 13.84
C ALA A 78 2.00 0.52 13.90
N ILE A 79 2.67 0.60 12.73
CA ILE A 79 4.09 0.96 12.66
C ILE A 79 4.32 2.38 13.20
N TYR A 80 3.48 3.34 12.81
CA TYR A 80 3.59 4.72 13.27
C TYR A 80 3.48 4.83 14.79
N LEU A 81 2.49 4.19 15.39
CA LEU A 81 2.28 4.19 16.85
C LEU A 81 3.42 3.49 17.60
N ASN A 82 4.01 2.45 17.00
CA ASN A 82 5.10 1.69 17.62
C ASN A 82 6.51 2.21 17.27
N ARG A 83 6.62 3.28 16.47
CA ARG A 83 7.91 3.81 16.00
C ARG A 83 8.75 4.37 17.14
N ASP A 84 8.11 5.00 18.11
CA ASP A 84 8.79 5.69 19.21
C ASP A 84 8.83 4.86 20.50
N LEU A 85 8.37 3.59 20.44
CA LEU A 85 8.50 2.61 21.53
C LEU A 85 9.88 1.95 21.57
N HIS A 86 10.80 2.34 20.68
CA HIS A 86 12.20 1.97 20.81
C HIS A 86 12.80 2.71 22.01
N ASP A 87 13.36 1.95 22.95
CA ASP A 87 14.14 2.52 24.04
C ASP A 87 15.27 3.37 23.46
N THR A 88 15.51 4.53 24.06
CA THR A 88 16.67 5.35 23.76
C THR A 88 17.91 4.60 24.25
N GLU A 89 18.48 3.77 23.39
CA GLU A 89 19.75 3.10 23.68
C GLU A 89 20.86 4.16 23.77
N SER A 90 21.75 4.00 24.76
CA SER A 90 22.98 4.77 24.76
C SER A 90 23.87 4.26 23.63
N ASP A 91 24.28 5.12 22.69
CA ASP A 91 25.24 4.81 21.62
C ASP A 91 26.63 4.36 22.13
N ILE A 92 26.80 4.25 23.45
CA ILE A 92 28.00 3.75 24.11
C ILE A 92 27.90 2.23 24.29
N LEU A 93 28.42 1.50 23.31
CA LEU A 93 28.62 0.04 23.38
C LEU A 93 29.72 -0.31 24.39
N THR A 94 29.34 -0.56 25.66
CA THR A 94 30.29 -1.03 26.69
C THR A 94 30.43 -2.55 26.62
N ILE A 95 31.32 -3.04 25.75
CA ILE A 95 31.63 -4.47 25.65
C ILE A 95 32.65 -4.83 26.74
N LYS A 96 32.17 -5.36 27.87
CA LYS A 96 33.04 -5.94 28.89
C LYS A 96 33.57 -7.28 28.38
N LYS A 97 34.84 -7.34 28.00
CA LYS A 97 35.51 -8.60 27.63
C LYS A 97 35.54 -9.52 28.86
N ILE A 98 34.65 -10.52 28.87
CA ILE A 98 34.67 -11.59 29.86
C ILE A 98 35.59 -12.67 29.29
N SER A 99 36.62 -13.08 30.02
CA SER A 99 37.59 -14.11 29.59
C SER A 99 37.03 -15.52 29.71
N LYS A 100 35.78 -15.72 29.29
CA LYS A 100 35.10 -17.01 29.36
C LYS A 100 35.02 -17.60 27.96
N ASP A 101 35.63 -18.76 27.77
CA ASP A 101 35.61 -19.51 26.50
C ASP A 101 34.26 -20.21 26.23
N TYR A 102 33.24 -19.93 27.04
CA TYR A 102 31.91 -20.50 26.91
C TYR A 102 30.85 -19.43 26.69
N SER A 103 29.87 -19.73 25.85
CA SER A 103 28.68 -18.90 25.69
C SER A 103 27.79 -19.01 26.93
N PRO A 104 27.28 -17.88 27.46
CA PRO A 104 26.34 -17.88 28.58
C PRO A 104 24.97 -18.45 28.20
N TRP A 105 24.65 -18.53 26.91
CA TRP A 105 23.34 -19.00 26.42
C TRP A 105 23.29 -20.53 26.24
N SER A 106 24.44 -21.20 26.16
CA SER A 106 24.52 -22.65 26.07
C SER A 106 25.88 -23.15 26.54
N SER A 107 26.00 -23.52 27.82
CA SER A 107 27.17 -24.22 28.33
C SER A 107 26.85 -25.70 28.54
N LYS A 108 27.69 -26.57 27.96
CA LYS A 108 27.53 -28.05 27.97
C LYS A 108 27.43 -28.63 29.40
N ILE A 109 27.97 -27.90 30.38
CA ILE A 109 27.93 -28.22 31.81
C ILE A 109 26.51 -28.27 32.40
N TYR A 110 25.55 -27.49 31.90
CA TYR A 110 24.17 -27.59 32.39
C TYR A 110 23.40 -28.78 31.80
N GLY A 111 23.75 -29.20 30.58
CA GLY A 111 23.08 -30.32 29.90
C GLY A 111 23.43 -31.70 30.48
N MET A 112 24.65 -31.88 30.99
CA MET A 112 25.11 -33.18 31.51
C MET A 112 24.58 -33.50 32.91
N ARG A 113 23.99 -32.52 33.62
CA ARG A 113 23.48 -32.69 34.98
C ARG A 113 22.17 -33.51 35.06
N TYR A 114 21.45 -33.62 33.94
CA TYR A 114 20.21 -34.38 33.83
C TYR A 114 20.37 -35.73 33.09
N PHE A 115 21.59 -36.08 32.68
CA PHE A 115 21.84 -37.37 32.03
C PHE A 115 21.91 -38.48 33.08
N ARG A 116 20.73 -38.96 33.51
CA ARG A 116 20.58 -40.20 34.28
C ARG A 116 20.69 -41.37 33.32
N ARG A 117 21.68 -42.24 33.56
CA ARG A 117 21.85 -43.52 32.86
C ARG A 117 20.90 -44.57 33.41
#